data_AF-A0A0E9MLE2-F1
#
_entry.id   AF-A0A0E9MLE2-F1
#
_cell.length_a   1.000
_cell.length_b   1.000
_cell.length_c   1.000
_cell.angle_alpha   90.00
_cell.angle_beta   90.00
_cell.angle_gamma   90.00
#
_symmetry.space_group_name_H-M   'P 1'
#
loop_
_entity.id
_entity.type
_entity.pdbx_description
1 polymer ?
#
loop_
_entity_poly.entity_id
_entity_poly.type
_entity_poly.pdbx_seq_one_letter_code
_entity_poly.pdbx_strand_id
1 'polypeptide(L)'
;MIGSDKDISTLNSLIKTTIDSVNGYQESAEAVESERFKSMFRELAQDRQQVVPKLQAEVSRMGGNPEDDGSTAAAMHRGWVDLKSAITGRDDKAIINEVERGEDYIKGKFEDALNSGDLSPECRNTVQQCYESVRRGHDRVSELKHAMEGTH
;
A
#
# COMPACT_ATOMS: atom_id res chain seq x y z
N MET A 1 27.88 -12.54 1.56
CA MET A 1 27.05 -11.34 1.75
C MET A 1 25.67 -11.77 2.18
N ILE A 2 25.50 -12.23 3.43
CA ILE A 2 24.22 -12.79 3.90
C ILE A 2 23.20 -11.69 4.26
N GLY A 3 23.66 -10.47 4.58
CA GLY A 3 22.78 -9.33 4.91
C GLY A 3 22.06 -8.73 3.71
N SER A 4 22.74 -8.59 2.57
CA SER A 4 22.17 -7.95 1.36
C SER A 4 21.00 -8.74 0.76
N ASP A 5 21.04 -10.08 0.79
CA ASP A 5 19.95 -10.91 0.23
C ASP A 5 18.65 -10.75 1.03
N LYS A 6 18.76 -10.59 2.36
CA LYS A 6 17.61 -10.40 3.25
C LYS A 6 17.02 -9.00 3.10
N ASP A 7 17.87 -7.98 2.97
CA ASP A 7 17.45 -6.61 2.66
C ASP A 7 16.70 -6.56 1.31
N ILE A 8 17.28 -7.16 0.26
CA ILE A 8 16.67 -7.23 -1.08
C ILE A 8 15.30 -7.93 -1.02
N SER A 9 15.22 -9.08 -0.34
CA SER A 9 13.95 -9.81 -0.20
C SER A 9 12.89 -8.99 0.55
N THR A 10 13.30 -8.26 1.58
CA THR A 10 12.37 -7.43 2.38
C THR A 10 11.86 -6.25 1.55
N LEU A 11 12.76 -5.55 0.87
CA LEU A 11 12.39 -4.42 0.00
C LEU A 11 11.50 -4.86 -1.16
N ASN A 12 11.79 -5.99 -1.82
CA ASN A 12 10.92 -6.53 -2.88
C ASN A 12 9.52 -6.90 -2.36
N SER A 13 9.42 -7.43 -1.13
CA SER A 13 8.10 -7.65 -0.51
C SER A 13 7.34 -6.33 -0.27
N LEU A 14 8.04 -5.26 0.12
CA LEU A 14 7.43 -3.94 0.30
C LEU A 14 7.04 -3.29 -1.03
N ILE A 15 7.88 -3.42 -2.08
CA ILE A 15 7.59 -2.95 -3.43
C ILE A 15 6.30 -3.58 -3.93
N LYS A 16 6.20 -4.91 -3.89
CA LYS A 16 5.02 -5.66 -4.30
C LYS A 16 3.75 -5.19 -3.59
N THR A 17 3.82 -5.06 -2.26
CA THR A 17 2.70 -4.58 -1.44
C THR A 17 2.32 -3.13 -1.79
N THR A 18 3.31 -2.29 -2.11
CA THR A 18 3.07 -0.91 -2.50
C THR A 18 2.41 -0.82 -3.89
N ILE A 19 2.82 -1.67 -4.85
CA ILE A 19 2.18 -1.78 -6.16
C ILE A 19 0.74 -2.28 -6.02
N ASP A 20 0.49 -3.29 -5.17
CA ASP A 20 -0.86 -3.76 -4.85
C ASP A 20 -1.75 -2.63 -4.32
N SER A 21 -1.20 -1.77 -3.44
CA SER A 21 -1.89 -0.59 -2.92
C SER A 21 -2.20 0.44 -4.01
N VAL A 22 -1.28 0.70 -4.96
CA VAL A 22 -1.56 1.57 -6.13
C VAL A 22 -2.75 1.06 -6.91
N ASN A 23 -2.77 -0.24 -7.22
CA ASN A 23 -3.84 -0.85 -8.02
C ASN A 23 -5.17 -0.81 -7.25
N GLY A 24 -5.18 -1.15 -5.97
CA GLY A 24 -6.38 -1.10 -5.13
C GLY A 24 -6.99 0.31 -5.05
N TYR A 25 -6.16 1.36 -5.01
CA TYR A 25 -6.65 2.73 -5.05
C TYR A 25 -7.24 3.12 -6.42
N GLN A 26 -6.59 2.73 -7.52
CA GLN A 26 -7.11 2.98 -8.86
C GLN A 26 -8.48 2.32 -9.05
N GLU A 27 -8.59 1.06 -8.64
CA GLU A 27 -9.86 0.31 -8.66
C GLU A 27 -10.93 0.94 -7.77
N SER A 28 -10.56 1.37 -6.56
CA SER A 28 -11.49 2.06 -5.64
C SER A 28 -11.98 3.38 -6.22
N ALA A 29 -11.13 4.12 -6.93
CA ALA A 29 -11.50 5.37 -7.61
C ALA A 29 -12.47 5.14 -8.78
N GLU A 30 -12.47 3.96 -9.40
CA GLU A 30 -13.44 3.58 -10.43
C GLU A 30 -14.77 3.10 -9.83
N ALA A 31 -14.73 2.57 -8.59
CA ALA A 31 -15.89 1.96 -7.94
C ALA A 31 -16.77 2.94 -7.15
N VAL A 32 -16.21 4.00 -6.58
CA VAL A 32 -16.98 5.01 -5.82
C VAL A 32 -17.75 5.96 -6.74
N GLU A 33 -18.91 6.44 -6.29
CA GLU A 33 -19.68 7.45 -7.03
C GLU A 33 -19.26 8.88 -6.67
N SER A 34 -18.87 9.10 -5.41
CA SER A 34 -18.45 10.40 -4.90
C SER A 34 -17.15 10.91 -5.55
N GLU A 35 -17.23 12.01 -6.30
CA GLU A 35 -16.06 12.66 -6.92
C GLU A 35 -14.98 13.06 -5.90
N ARG A 36 -15.38 13.37 -4.67
CA ARG A 36 -14.46 13.63 -3.55
C ARG A 36 -13.61 12.38 -3.27
N PHE A 37 -14.22 11.20 -3.18
CA PHE A 37 -13.51 9.96 -2.90
C PHE A 37 -12.69 9.49 -4.10
N LYS A 38 -13.18 9.67 -5.34
CA LYS A 38 -12.36 9.43 -6.55
C LYS A 38 -11.08 10.23 -6.53
N SER A 39 -11.19 11.53 -6.22
CA SER A 39 -10.04 12.44 -6.17
C SER A 39 -9.05 12.02 -5.08
N MET A 40 -9.57 11.70 -3.89
CA MET A 40 -8.74 11.22 -2.78
C MET A 40 -7.99 9.92 -3.11
N PHE A 41 -8.65 8.91 -3.69
CA PHE A 41 -7.99 7.65 -4.03
C PHE A 41 -6.96 7.83 -5.15
N ARG A 42 -7.19 8.72 -6.12
CA ARG A 42 -6.18 9.07 -7.12
C ARG A 42 -4.95 9.73 -6.51
N GLU A 43 -5.13 10.64 -5.56
CA GLU A 43 -4.02 11.26 -4.81
C GLU A 43 -3.23 10.19 -4.04
N LEU A 44 -3.91 9.29 -3.32
CA LEU A 44 -3.27 8.21 -2.58
C LEU A 44 -2.51 7.25 -3.51
N ALA A 45 -3.06 6.91 -4.68
CA ALA A 45 -2.36 6.13 -5.70
C ALA A 45 -1.08 6.82 -6.16
N GLN A 46 -1.11 8.13 -6.40
CA GLN A 46 0.06 8.92 -6.79
C GLN A 46 1.13 8.93 -5.69
N ASP A 47 0.74 9.08 -4.42
CA ASP A 47 1.65 9.02 -3.28
C ASP A 47 2.35 7.65 -3.20
N ARG A 48 1.61 6.56 -3.42
CA ARG A 48 2.18 5.19 -3.46
C ARG A 48 3.10 4.99 -4.67
N GLN A 49 2.75 5.53 -5.83
CA GLN A 49 3.61 5.49 -7.03
C GLN A 49 4.95 6.20 -6.83
N GLN A 50 5.04 7.19 -5.93
CA GLN A 50 6.31 7.83 -5.57
C GLN A 50 7.16 7.01 -4.58
N VAL A 51 6.57 6.05 -3.88
CA VAL A 51 7.27 5.17 -2.93
C VAL A 51 7.98 4.02 -3.66
N VAL A 52 7.32 3.41 -4.64
CA VAL A 52 7.85 2.29 -5.43
C VAL A 52 9.28 2.53 -5.95
N PRO A 53 9.59 3.61 -6.69
CA PRO A 53 10.92 3.82 -7.25
C PRO A 53 12.01 4.03 -6.19
N LYS A 54 11.66 4.53 -5.00
CA LYS A 54 12.63 4.70 -3.90
C LYS A 54 13.11 3.36 -3.36
N LEU A 55 12.17 2.43 -3.17
CA LEU A 55 12.47 1.07 -2.74
C LEU A 55 13.23 0.31 -3.84
N GLN A 56 12.80 0.42 -5.11
CA GLN A 56 13.46 -0.22 -6.24
C GLN A 56 14.91 0.26 -6.41
N ALA A 57 15.15 1.56 -6.28
CA ALA A 57 16.49 2.13 -6.35
C ALA A 57 17.42 1.54 -5.29
N GLU A 58 16.92 1.31 -4.07
CA GLU A 58 17.71 0.71 -2.99
C GLU A 58 18.02 -0.77 -3.25
N VAL A 59 17.08 -1.53 -3.84
CA VAL A 59 17.34 -2.90 -4.31
C VAL A 59 18.43 -2.92 -5.38
N SER A 60 18.33 -2.05 -6.40
CA SER A 60 19.34 -1.95 -7.45
C SER A 60 20.70 -1.52 -6.92
N ARG A 61 20.75 -0.62 -5.92
CA ARG A 61 22.00 -0.19 -5.27
C ARG A 61 22.76 -1.35 -4.65
N MET A 62 22.05 -2.35 -4.12
CA MET A 62 22.63 -3.57 -3.56
C MET A 62 22.97 -4.63 -4.61
N GLY A 63 22.71 -4.37 -5.90
CA GLY A 63 22.91 -5.32 -7.00
C GLY A 63 21.78 -6.34 -7.15
N GLY A 64 20.64 -6.14 -6.48
CA GLY A 64 19.45 -6.97 -6.61
C GLY A 64 18.60 -6.60 -7.83
N ASN A 65 17.70 -7.50 -8.21
CA ASN A 65 16.65 -7.21 -9.18
C ASN A 65 15.42 -6.65 -8.46
N PRO A 66 15.06 -5.38 -8.67
CA PRO A 66 13.85 -4.82 -8.09
C PRO A 66 12.61 -5.49 -8.67
N GLU A 67 11.62 -5.77 -7.81
CA GLU A 67 10.29 -6.16 -8.28
C GLU A 67 9.65 -5.00 -9.05
N ASP A 68 8.98 -5.29 -10.15
CA ASP A 68 8.23 -4.33 -10.98
C ASP A 68 6.73 -4.66 -11.10
N ASP A 69 6.34 -5.84 -10.62
CA ASP A 69 4.97 -6.31 -10.59
C ASP A 69 4.42 -6.41 -9.15
N GLY A 70 3.11 -6.24 -9.02
CA GLY A 70 2.42 -6.54 -7.78
C GLY A 70 2.21 -8.05 -7.59
N SER A 71 1.29 -8.41 -6.70
CA SER A 71 0.71 -9.75 -6.62
C SER A 71 0.19 -10.22 -7.96
N THR A 72 0.25 -11.54 -8.19
CA THR A 72 -0.13 -12.12 -9.48
C THR A 72 -1.54 -11.68 -9.86
N ALA A 73 -1.79 -11.44 -11.15
CA ALA A 73 -3.09 -10.97 -11.65
C ALA A 73 -4.26 -11.85 -11.15
N ALA A 74 -4.05 -13.15 -10.95
CA ALA A 74 -5.07 -14.04 -10.39
C ALA A 74 -5.33 -13.84 -8.89
N ALA A 75 -4.32 -13.47 -8.10
CA ALA A 75 -4.47 -13.13 -6.68
C ALA A 75 -5.08 -11.74 -6.52
N MET A 76 -4.62 -10.75 -7.30
CA MET A 76 -5.24 -9.43 -7.38
C MET A 76 -6.72 -9.54 -7.80
N HIS A 77 -7.01 -10.26 -8.88
CA HIS A 77 -8.38 -10.42 -9.38
C HIS A 77 -9.30 -11.13 -8.36
N ARG A 78 -8.77 -12.04 -7.54
CA ARG A 78 -9.55 -12.63 -6.43
C ARG A 78 -9.79 -11.62 -5.31
N GLY A 79 -8.75 -10.90 -4.87
CA GLY A 79 -8.91 -9.81 -3.90
C GLY A 79 -9.92 -8.76 -4.37
N TRP A 80 -9.91 -8.44 -5.67
CA TRP A 80 -10.87 -7.54 -6.31
C TRP A 80 -12.30 -8.08 -6.37
N VAL A 81 -12.48 -9.36 -6.71
CA VAL A 81 -13.81 -9.99 -6.69
C VAL A 81 -14.35 -10.06 -5.27
N ASP A 82 -13.50 -10.34 -4.29
CA ASP A 82 -13.87 -10.36 -2.87
C ASP A 82 -14.24 -8.95 -2.40
N LEU A 83 -13.47 -7.94 -2.81
CA LEU A 83 -13.78 -6.52 -2.59
C LEU A 83 -15.14 -6.14 -3.20
N LYS A 84 -15.34 -6.39 -4.50
CA LYS A 84 -16.61 -6.14 -5.19
C LYS A 84 -17.78 -6.89 -4.57
N SER A 85 -17.57 -8.12 -4.10
CA SER A 85 -18.60 -8.93 -3.46
C SER A 85 -18.96 -8.38 -2.08
N ALA A 86 -17.98 -7.87 -1.33
CA ALA A 86 -18.22 -7.14 -0.08
C ALA A 86 -18.94 -5.80 -0.31
N ILE A 87 -18.74 -5.17 -1.48
CA ILE A 87 -19.40 -3.91 -1.90
C ILE A 87 -20.74 -4.15 -2.61
N THR A 88 -21.42 -5.29 -2.41
CA THR A 88 -22.71 -5.58 -3.07
C THR A 88 -23.82 -4.60 -2.65
N GLY A 89 -23.81 -3.41 -3.27
CA GLY A 89 -24.63 -2.24 -2.94
C GLY A 89 -24.08 -0.89 -3.45
N ARG A 90 -22.80 -0.79 -3.88
CA ARG A 90 -22.13 0.50 -4.16
C ARG A 90 -22.21 1.49 -2.99
N ASP A 91 -22.00 0.97 -1.79
CA ASP A 91 -21.92 1.81 -0.60
C ASP A 91 -20.49 2.33 -0.47
N ASP A 92 -20.31 3.66 -0.59
CA ASP A 92 -19.03 4.32 -0.37
C ASP A 92 -18.42 3.93 0.99
N LYS A 93 -19.25 3.63 2.00
CA LYS A 93 -18.79 3.13 3.32
C LYS A 93 -18.14 1.75 3.22
N ALA A 94 -18.69 0.85 2.41
CA ALA A 94 -18.12 -0.49 2.20
C ALA A 94 -16.76 -0.39 1.50
N ILE A 95 -16.65 0.49 0.51
CA ILE A 95 -15.37 0.74 -0.21
C ILE A 95 -14.33 1.30 0.76
N ILE A 96 -14.68 2.31 1.54
CA ILE A 96 -13.76 2.93 2.50
C ILE A 96 -13.31 1.94 3.58
N ASN A 97 -14.19 1.04 4.02
CA ASN A 97 -13.82 -0.03 4.95
C ASN A 97 -12.80 -1.00 4.36
N GLU A 98 -12.88 -1.35 3.07
CA GLU A 98 -11.83 -2.18 2.47
C GLU A 98 -10.53 -1.39 2.31
N VAL A 99 -10.61 -0.15 1.85
CA VAL A 99 -9.41 0.68 1.70
C VAL A 99 -8.67 0.79 3.05
N GLU A 100 -9.39 0.98 4.15
CA GLU A 100 -8.80 0.97 5.50
C GLU A 100 -8.12 -0.37 5.83
N ARG A 101 -8.75 -1.52 5.50
CA ARG A 101 -8.12 -2.84 5.69
C ARG A 101 -6.84 -2.99 4.87
N GLY A 102 -6.83 -2.49 3.64
CA GLY A 102 -5.64 -2.45 2.78
C GLY A 102 -4.54 -1.57 3.37
N GLU A 103 -4.92 -0.41 3.92
CA GLU A 103 -4.01 0.52 4.58
C GLU A 103 -3.42 -0.04 5.87
N ASP A 104 -4.21 -0.72 6.70
CA ASP A 104 -3.72 -1.46 7.87
C ASP A 104 -2.71 -2.53 7.45
N TYR A 105 -2.96 -3.25 6.36
CA TYR A 105 -2.09 -4.30 5.86
C TYR A 105 -0.73 -3.75 5.39
N ILE A 106 -0.71 -2.73 4.53
CA ILE A 106 0.54 -2.13 4.06
C ILE A 106 1.31 -1.48 5.21
N LYS A 107 0.62 -0.75 6.11
CA LYS A 107 1.24 -0.17 7.30
C LYS A 107 1.92 -1.24 8.14
N GLY A 108 1.22 -2.34 8.43
CA GLY A 108 1.76 -3.48 9.16
C GLY A 108 3.01 -4.07 8.49
N LYS A 109 3.03 -4.21 7.16
CA LYS A 109 4.23 -4.70 6.45
C LYS A 109 5.45 -3.80 6.62
N PHE A 110 5.28 -2.48 6.57
CA PHE A 110 6.38 -1.56 6.81
C PHE A 110 6.83 -1.57 8.27
N GLU A 111 5.88 -1.64 9.21
CA GLU A 111 6.18 -1.75 10.65
C GLU A 111 6.95 -3.04 10.96
N ASP A 112 6.53 -4.18 10.43
CA ASP A 112 7.23 -5.46 10.55
C ASP A 112 8.66 -5.37 10.03
N ALA A 113 8.86 -4.78 8.85
CA ALA A 113 10.18 -4.59 8.26
C ALA A 113 11.07 -3.71 9.16
N LEU A 114 10.55 -2.60 9.67
CA LEU A 114 11.27 -1.69 10.57
C LEU A 114 11.53 -2.31 11.96
N ASN A 115 10.68 -3.20 12.44
CA ASN A 115 10.80 -3.79 13.78
C ASN A 115 11.57 -5.12 13.79
N SER A 116 11.80 -5.73 12.61
CA SER A 116 12.53 -6.99 12.46
C SER A 116 13.95 -6.97 13.03
N GLY A 117 14.60 -5.80 13.05
CA GLY A 117 16.02 -5.66 13.38
C GLY A 117 16.96 -6.20 12.30
N ASP A 118 16.42 -6.63 11.16
CA ASP A 118 17.16 -7.32 10.11
C ASP A 118 17.71 -6.40 9.03
N LEU A 119 17.16 -5.18 8.92
CA LEU A 119 17.54 -4.22 7.90
C LEU A 119 18.90 -3.58 8.21
N SER A 120 19.77 -3.49 7.18
CA SER A 120 20.94 -2.61 7.26
C SER A 120 20.55 -1.16 7.56
N PRO A 121 21.43 -0.34 8.17
CA PRO A 121 21.12 1.05 8.50
C PRO A 121 20.61 1.87 7.31
N GLU A 122 21.20 1.67 6.14
CA GLU A 122 20.82 2.34 4.89
C GLU A 122 19.43 1.89 4.42
N CYS A 123 19.17 0.58 4.37
CA CYS A 123 17.85 0.05 4.00
C CYS A 123 16.77 0.50 4.99
N ARG A 124 17.06 0.45 6.28
CA ARG A 124 16.16 0.93 7.34
C ARG A 124 15.82 2.40 7.12
N ASN A 125 16.78 3.24 6.77
CA ASN A 125 16.54 4.66 6.51
C ASN A 125 15.61 4.86 5.31
N THR A 126 15.84 4.15 4.21
CA THR A 126 14.96 4.19 3.03
C THR A 126 13.53 3.72 3.36
N VAL A 127 13.39 2.60 4.08
CA VAL A 127 12.09 2.08 4.51
C VAL A 127 11.38 3.07 5.43
N GLN A 128 12.09 3.71 6.36
CA GLN A 128 11.52 4.71 7.26
C GLN A 128 10.96 5.92 6.49
N GLN A 129 11.70 6.46 5.52
CA GLN A 129 11.24 7.58 4.69
C GLN A 129 10.00 7.19 3.86
N CYS A 130 9.97 5.97 3.34
CA CYS A 130 8.81 5.46 2.59
C CYS A 130 7.60 5.24 3.50
N TYR A 131 7.82 4.70 4.70
CA TYR A 131 6.79 4.46 5.70
C TYR A 131 6.08 5.74 6.13
N GLU A 132 6.76 6.88 6.18
CA GLU A 132 6.10 8.15 6.49
C GLU A 132 4.99 8.51 5.48
N SER A 133 5.17 8.19 4.19
CA SER A 133 4.14 8.37 3.16
C SER A 133 2.99 7.37 3.34
N VAL A 134 3.34 6.12 3.66
CA VAL A 134 2.35 5.07 3.92
C VAL A 134 1.46 5.44 5.10
N ARG A 135 2.07 5.79 6.23
CA ARG A 135 1.38 6.19 7.46
C ARG A 135 0.47 7.38 7.27
N ARG A 136 0.90 8.43 6.55
CA ARG A 136 0.02 9.58 6.25
C ARG A 136 -1.20 9.19 5.42
N GLY A 137 -1.03 8.26 4.48
CA GLY A 137 -2.15 7.71 3.71
C GLY A 137 -3.14 6.98 4.62
N HIS A 138 -2.63 6.12 5.49
CA HIS A 138 -3.42 5.35 6.46
C HIS A 138 -4.21 6.29 7.38
N ASP A 139 -3.53 7.27 7.99
CA ASP A 139 -4.16 8.22 8.91
C ASP A 139 -5.31 8.97 8.21
N ARG A 140 -5.14 9.37 6.93
CA ARG A 140 -6.17 10.06 6.14
C ARG A 140 -7.40 9.18 5.88
N VAL A 141 -7.22 7.89 5.58
CA VAL A 141 -8.33 6.95 5.35
C VAL A 141 -9.03 6.64 6.68
N SER A 142 -8.27 6.48 7.75
CA SER A 142 -8.80 6.22 9.08
C SER A 142 -9.66 7.38 9.61
N GLU A 143 -9.19 8.62 9.45
CA GLU A 143 -9.94 9.83 9.76
C GLU A 143 -11.26 9.91 8.95
N LEU A 144 -11.20 9.56 7.67
CA LEU A 144 -12.39 9.54 6.82
C LEU A 144 -13.41 8.50 7.30
N LYS A 145 -12.97 7.28 7.61
CA LYS A 145 -13.82 6.23 8.14
C LYS A 145 -14.51 6.68 9.43
N HIS A 146 -13.74 7.23 10.37
CA HIS A 146 -14.30 7.74 11.64
C HIS A 146 -15.31 8.87 11.43
N ALA A 147 -15.06 9.78 10.48
CA ALA A 147 -16.02 10.83 10.14
C ALA A 147 -17.34 10.26 9.58
N MET A 148 -17.28 9.16 8.81
CA MET A 148 -18.47 8.49 8.29
C MET A 148 -19.22 7.67 9.35
N GLU A 149 -18.53 7.16 10.37
CA GLU A 149 -19.14 6.43 11.49
C GLU A 149 -19.73 7.37 12.56
N GLY A 150 -19.18 8.57 12.73
CA GLY A 150 -19.62 9.56 13.73
C GLY A 150 -20.81 10.42 13.33
N THR A 151 -21.35 10.29 12.11
CA THR A 151 -22.48 11.10 11.61
C THR A 151 -23.86 10.48 11.95
N HIS A 152 -24.01 9.92 13.16
CA HIS A 152 -25.28 9.37 13.65
C HIS A 152 -26.03 10.32 14.60
#